data_AF-A0A377KL85-F1
#
_entry.id   AF-A0A377KL85-F1
#
_cell.length_a   1.000
_cell.length_b   1.000
_cell.length_c   1.000
_cell.angle_alpha   90.00
_cell.angle_beta   90.00
_cell.angle_gamma   90.00
#
_symmetry.space_group_name_H-M   'P 1'
#
loop_
_entity.id
_entity.type
_entity.pdbx_description
1 polymer ?
#
loop_
_entity_poly.entity_id
_entity_poly.type
_entity_poly.pdbx_seq_one_letter_code
_entity_poly.pdbx_strand_id
1 'polypeptide(L)'
;MNDLAVFNNPDFGSVRTLMVGDIPYFVGKDVANILGYVNPQKAICTHVDEEDKMLNVVLLSQFRKYRAYAEGVTSTFKPVIMFKSPKIKVSLEATQMFNELIANLNAADLIAFIIRQQLLDSNESSALELAYNFYLKNEDDLYRLN
;
A
#
# COMPACT_ATOMS: atom_id res chain seq x y z
N MET A 1 14.01 9.93 8.85
CA MET A 1 12.91 9.04 9.27
C MET A 1 11.91 9.90 10.00
N ASN A 2 10.63 9.80 9.62
CA ASN A 2 9.55 10.50 10.31
C ASN A 2 8.92 9.50 11.27
N ASP A 3 8.79 9.89 12.53
CA ASP A 3 8.23 9.02 13.56
C ASP A 3 6.72 9.18 13.64
N LEU A 4 6.04 8.09 13.98
CA LEU A 4 4.60 8.10 14.21
C LEU A 4 4.30 8.93 15.47
N ALA A 5 3.49 9.97 15.31
CA ALA A 5 3.04 10.84 16.39
C ALA A 5 1.58 10.55 16.73
N VAL A 6 1.14 10.98 17.92
CA VAL A 6 -0.27 10.90 18.33
C VAL A 6 -0.85 12.31 18.34
N PHE A 7 -1.86 12.53 17.51
CA PHE A 7 -2.67 13.74 17.53
C PHE A 7 -3.83 13.55 18.51
N ASN A 8 -3.99 14.46 19.48
CA ASN A 8 -5.04 14.40 20.48
C ASN A 8 -6.05 15.52 20.28
N ASN A 9 -7.34 15.18 20.30
CA ASN A 9 -8.44 16.13 20.22
C ASN A 9 -9.50 15.82 21.32
N PRO A 10 -10.04 16.84 22.02
CA PRO A 10 -11.04 16.63 23.06
C PRO A 10 -12.33 15.95 22.59
N ASP A 11 -12.75 16.19 21.34
CA ASP A 11 -14.06 15.75 20.84
C ASP A 11 -14.03 14.33 20.28
N PHE A 12 -12.90 13.92 19.70
CA PHE A 12 -12.80 12.66 18.98
C PHE A 12 -11.62 11.77 19.40
N GLY A 13 -10.88 12.18 20.42
CA GLY A 13 -9.82 11.37 21.03
C GLY A 13 -8.50 11.43 20.29
N SER A 14 -7.79 10.30 20.25
CA SER A 14 -6.41 10.20 19.78
C SER A 14 -6.32 9.50 18.42
N VAL A 15 -5.63 10.11 17.47
CA VAL A 15 -5.37 9.57 16.13
C VAL A 15 -3.87 9.48 15.90
N ARG A 16 -3.37 8.32 15.47
CA ARG A 16 -1.97 8.20 15.04
C ARG A 16 -1.77 8.91 13.70
N THR A 17 -0.71 9.70 13.61
CA THR A 17 -0.40 10.55 12.45
C THR A 17 1.08 10.50 12.10
N LEU A 18 1.38 10.71 10.83
CA LEU A 18 2.72 10.80 10.28
C LEU A 18 2.79 12.04 9.39
N MET A 19 3.76 12.92 9.62
CA MET A 19 4.05 14.02 8.69
C MET A 19 4.94 13.48 7.57
N VAL A 20 4.60 13.74 6.31
CA VAL A 20 5.46 13.44 5.15
C VAL A 20 5.60 14.73 4.34
N GLY A 21 6.79 15.34 4.42
CA GLY A 21 6.94 16.75 4.04
C GLY A 21 5.99 17.61 4.88
N ASP A 22 5.19 18.44 4.21
CA ASP A 22 4.19 19.31 4.85
C ASP A 22 2.77 18.71 4.83
N ILE A 23 2.62 17.43 4.50
CA ILE A 23 1.33 16.75 4.39
C ILE A 23 1.12 15.81 5.59
N PRO A 24 0.03 15.96 6.37
CA PRO A 24 -0.31 15.05 7.44
C PRO A 24 -1.01 13.80 6.90
N TYR A 25 -0.51 12.62 7.27
CA TYR A 25 -1.14 11.34 7.07
C TYR A 25 -1.73 10.84 8.39
N PHE A 26 -2.89 10.18 8.33
CA PHE A 26 -3.55 9.58 9.49
C PHE A 26 -3.71 8.08 9.31
N VAL A 27 -3.62 7.33 10.40
CA VAL A 27 -3.90 5.90 10.36
C VAL A 27 -5.39 5.68 10.10
N GLY A 28 -5.73 5.17 8.92
CA GLY A 28 -7.12 5.03 8.46
C GLY A 28 -8.00 4.17 9.38
N LYS A 29 -7.41 3.20 10.10
CA LYS A 29 -8.13 2.39 11.09
C LYS A 29 -8.58 3.22 12.29
N ASP A 30 -7.74 4.11 12.78
CA ASP A 30 -8.06 4.98 13.91
C ASP A 30 -9.18 5.95 13.50
N VAL A 31 -9.03 6.58 12.33
CA VAL A 31 -10.05 7.47 11.75
C VAL A 31 -11.39 6.77 11.56
N ALA A 32 -11.39 5.56 10.97
CA ALA A 32 -12.62 4.82 10.73
C ALA A 32 -13.34 4.42 12.04
N ASN A 33 -12.59 4.04 13.07
CA ASN A 33 -13.15 3.71 14.38
C ASN A 33 -13.75 4.95 15.06
N ILE A 34 -13.03 6.07 15.03
CA ILE A 34 -13.46 7.33 15.63
C ILE A 34 -14.72 7.89 14.96
N LEU A 35 -14.80 7.78 13.63
CA LEU A 35 -15.99 8.16 12.86
C LEU A 35 -17.15 7.16 13.02
N GLY A 36 -16.97 6.07 13.78
CA GLY A 36 -18.03 5.12 14.09
C GLY A 36 -18.43 4.22 12.91
N TYR A 37 -17.54 3.98 11.95
CA TYR A 37 -17.83 3.05 10.86
C TYR A 37 -18.02 1.64 11.42
N VAL A 38 -19.18 1.04 11.14
CA VAL A 38 -19.54 -0.33 11.55
C VAL A 38 -18.52 -1.36 11.04
N ASN A 39 -17.97 -1.12 9.85
CA ASN A 39 -16.90 -1.95 9.29
C ASN A 39 -15.71 -1.07 8.88
N PRO A 40 -14.72 -0.89 9.78
CA PRO A 40 -13.54 -0.07 9.51
C PRO A 40 -12.75 -0.54 8.29
N GLN A 41 -12.63 -1.85 8.07
CA GLN A 41 -11.92 -2.39 6.90
C GLN A 41 -12.62 -1.98 5.59
N LYS A 42 -13.95 -2.06 5.53
CA LYS A 42 -14.71 -1.59 4.37
C LYS A 42 -14.55 -0.08 4.17
N ALA A 43 -14.54 0.70 5.24
CA ALA A 43 -14.35 2.15 5.18
C ALA A 43 -12.97 2.49 4.60
N ILE A 44 -11.90 1.85 5.08
CA ILE A 44 -10.53 1.99 4.55
C ILE A 44 -10.51 1.63 3.06
N CYS A 45 -11.06 0.48 2.67
CA CYS A 45 -11.13 0.07 1.27
C CYS A 45 -11.93 1.04 0.39
N THR A 46 -12.86 1.82 0.96
CA THR A 46 -13.68 2.77 0.21
C THR A 46 -13.03 4.15 0.13
N HIS A 47 -12.36 4.59 1.19
CA HIS A 47 -11.94 6.00 1.36
C HIS A 47 -10.44 6.25 1.26
N VAL A 48 -9.59 5.23 1.37
CA VAL A 48 -8.15 5.38 1.10
C VAL A 48 -7.93 5.65 -0.39
N ASP A 49 -6.88 6.39 -0.73
CA ASP A 49 -6.52 6.70 -2.11
C ASP A 49 -6.31 5.43 -2.95
N GLU A 50 -6.75 5.48 -4.21
CA GLU A 50 -6.68 4.32 -5.10
C GLU A 50 -5.24 3.95 -5.46
N GLU A 51 -4.35 4.92 -5.61
CA GLU A 51 -2.93 4.70 -5.93
C GLU A 51 -2.24 3.86 -4.84
N ASP A 52 -2.45 4.20 -3.57
CA ASP A 52 -1.90 3.46 -2.43
C ASP A 52 -2.39 2.00 -2.43
N LYS A 53 -3.67 1.77 -2.77
CA LYS A 53 -4.23 0.42 -2.89
C LYS A 53 -3.62 -0.33 -4.07
N MET A 54 -3.49 0.32 -5.22
CA MET A 54 -2.91 -0.27 -6.43
C MET A 54 -1.46 -0.71 -6.17
N LEU A 55 -0.68 0.14 -5.51
CA LEU A 55 0.73 -0.16 -5.22
C LEU A 55 0.86 -1.36 -4.27
N ASN A 56 0.03 -1.45 -3.24
CA ASN A 56 -0.05 -2.61 -2.35
C ASN A 56 -0.37 -3.91 -3.11
N VAL A 57 -1.31 -3.87 -4.06
CA VAL A 57 -1.64 -5.02 -4.90
C VAL A 57 -0.45 -5.43 -5.77
N VAL A 58 0.28 -4.47 -6.36
CA VAL A 58 1.47 -4.74 -7.18
C VAL A 58 2.56 -5.40 -6.36
N LEU A 59 2.88 -4.84 -5.20
CA LEU A 59 3.91 -5.35 -4.28
C LEU A 59 3.61 -6.79 -3.86
N LEU A 60 2.38 -7.07 -3.42
CA LEU A 60 1.97 -8.44 -3.07
C LEU A 60 2.08 -9.41 -4.24
N SER A 61 1.68 -8.96 -5.42
CA SER A 61 1.64 -9.79 -6.62
C SER A 61 3.05 -10.19 -7.08
N GLN A 62 3.97 -9.22 -7.11
CA GLN A 62 5.37 -9.47 -7.43
C GLN A 62 6.07 -10.28 -6.32
N PHE A 63 5.81 -9.99 -5.04
CA PHE A 63 6.33 -10.78 -3.93
C PHE A 63 5.95 -12.27 -4.06
N ARG A 64 4.69 -12.57 -4.37
CA ARG A 64 4.23 -13.95 -4.59
C ARG A 64 4.95 -14.63 -5.76
N LYS A 65 5.21 -13.89 -6.84
CA LYS A 65 6.00 -14.37 -7.98
C LYS A 65 7.43 -14.72 -7.57
N TYR A 66 8.12 -13.83 -6.86
CA TYR A 66 9.48 -14.08 -6.38
C TYR A 66 9.56 -15.26 -5.41
N ARG A 67 8.56 -15.39 -4.52
CA ARG A 67 8.47 -16.54 -3.62
C ARG A 67 8.27 -17.85 -4.37
N ALA A 68 7.39 -17.88 -5.38
CA ALA A 68 7.22 -19.06 -6.21
C ALA A 68 8.53 -19.49 -6.89
N TYR A 69 9.30 -18.53 -7.41
CA TYR A 69 10.60 -18.82 -8.02
C TYR A 69 11.64 -19.32 -7.01
N ALA A 70 11.66 -18.78 -5.81
CA ALA A 70 12.54 -19.27 -4.74
C ALA A 70 12.24 -20.72 -4.34
N GLU A 71 10.99 -21.15 -4.45
CA GLU A 71 10.54 -22.53 -4.22
C GLU A 71 10.71 -23.45 -5.44
N GLY A 72 11.39 -22.99 -6.50
CA GLY A 72 11.69 -23.80 -7.68
C GLY A 72 10.56 -23.92 -8.70
N VAL A 73 9.53 -23.06 -8.64
CA VAL A 73 8.52 -22.97 -9.70
C VAL A 73 9.18 -22.40 -10.97
N THR A 74 9.41 -23.23 -11.97
CA THR A 74 10.07 -22.83 -13.23
C THR A 74 9.09 -22.42 -14.33
N SER A 75 7.79 -22.64 -14.14
CA SER A 75 6.77 -22.20 -15.08
C SER A 75 6.63 -20.67 -15.04
N THR A 76 6.22 -20.10 -16.18
CA THR A 76 5.97 -18.66 -16.28
C THR A 76 4.84 -18.25 -15.34
N PHE A 77 5.20 -17.69 -14.19
CA PHE A 77 4.27 -17.09 -13.26
C PHE A 77 4.02 -15.62 -13.66
N LYS A 78 2.96 -15.39 -14.45
CA LYS A 78 2.54 -14.04 -14.85
C LYS A 78 1.38 -13.57 -13.95
N PRO A 79 1.60 -12.62 -13.05
CA PRO A 79 0.52 -12.06 -12.26
C PRO A 79 -0.50 -11.34 -13.15
N VAL A 80 -1.78 -11.51 -12.85
CA VAL A 80 -2.90 -10.79 -13.47
C VAL A 80 -3.54 -9.91 -12.42
N ILE A 81 -3.59 -8.60 -12.68
CA ILE A 81 -4.31 -7.64 -11.85
C ILE A 81 -5.56 -7.23 -12.65
N MET A 82 -6.73 -7.34 -12.01
CA MET A 82 -8.02 -7.05 -12.64
C MET A 82 -8.77 -5.98 -11.86
N PHE A 83 -9.15 -4.90 -12.54
CA PHE A 83 -10.01 -3.85 -12.00
C PHE A 83 -11.47 -4.12 -12.37
N LYS A 84 -12.22 -4.71 -11.45
CA LYS A 84 -13.63 -5.05 -11.67
C LYS A 84 -14.55 -3.95 -11.13
N SER A 85 -15.34 -3.35 -12.01
CA SER A 85 -16.37 -2.38 -11.65
C SER A 85 -17.67 -2.65 -12.43
N PRO A 86 -18.86 -2.35 -11.86
CA PRO A 86 -20.13 -2.45 -12.60
C PRO A 86 -20.20 -1.52 -13.82
N LYS A 87 -19.41 -0.44 -13.83
CA LYS A 87 -19.37 0.55 -14.91
C LYS A 87 -18.08 0.39 -15.70
N ILE A 88 -18.19 0.22 -17.02
CA ILE A 88 -17.05 0.07 -17.94
C ILE A 88 -16.11 1.28 -17.81
N LYS A 89 -16.66 2.49 -17.79
CA LYS A 89 -15.89 3.74 -17.65
C LYS A 89 -14.95 3.70 -16.44
N VAL A 90 -15.45 3.27 -15.27
CA VAL A 90 -14.65 3.20 -14.03
C VAL A 90 -13.54 2.15 -14.13
N SER A 91 -13.81 1.00 -14.75
CA SER A 91 -12.78 -0.03 -14.96
C SER A 91 -11.68 0.47 -15.92
N LEU A 92 -12.06 1.23 -16.94
CA LEU A 92 -11.13 1.79 -17.92
C LEU A 92 -10.27 2.91 -17.31
N GLU A 93 -10.87 3.78 -16.51
CA GLU A 93 -10.17 4.82 -15.73
C GLU A 93 -9.17 4.21 -14.74
N ALA A 94 -9.59 3.22 -13.94
CA ALA A 94 -8.69 2.54 -13.01
C ALA A 94 -7.52 1.83 -13.73
N THR A 95 -7.78 1.27 -14.91
CA THR A 95 -6.73 0.66 -15.75
C THR A 95 -5.75 1.71 -16.27
N GLN A 96 -6.24 2.88 -16.69
CA GLN A 96 -5.39 3.98 -17.12
C GLN A 96 -4.52 4.49 -15.97
N MET A 97 -5.11 4.77 -14.81
CA MET A 97 -4.39 5.18 -13.60
C MET A 97 -3.32 4.16 -13.21
N PHE A 98 -3.64 2.87 -13.26
CA PHE A 98 -2.67 1.81 -12.98
C PHE A 98 -1.48 1.84 -13.93
N ASN A 99 -1.72 1.99 -15.24
CA ASN A 99 -0.64 2.04 -16.23
C ASN A 99 0.26 3.27 -16.02
N GLU A 100 -0.34 4.43 -15.72
CA GLU A 100 0.40 5.65 -15.41
C GLU A 100 1.24 5.49 -14.13
N LEU A 101 0.66 4.90 -13.08
CA LEU A 101 1.37 4.59 -11.84
C LEU A 101 2.59 3.69 -12.09
N ILE A 102 2.42 2.60 -12.85
CA ILE A 102 3.53 1.69 -13.18
C ILE A 102 4.60 2.37 -14.04
N ALA A 103 4.19 3.19 -15.01
CA ALA A 103 5.11 3.89 -15.91
C ALA A 103 6.00 4.92 -15.18
N ASN A 104 5.47 5.53 -14.11
CA ASN A 104 6.18 6.54 -13.32
C ASN A 104 6.86 5.98 -12.06
N LEU A 105 6.71 4.69 -11.78
CA LEU A 105 7.21 4.08 -10.56
C LEU A 105 8.74 4.01 -10.57
N ASN A 106 9.38 4.49 -9.51
CA ASN A 106 10.81 4.33 -9.29
C ASN A 106 11.11 3.74 -7.90
N ALA A 107 12.34 3.25 -7.72
CA ALA A 107 12.76 2.60 -6.50
C ALA A 107 12.64 3.51 -5.26
N ALA A 108 13.02 4.78 -5.37
CA ALA A 108 12.99 5.71 -4.24
C ALA A 108 11.56 5.96 -3.73
N ASP A 109 10.62 6.22 -4.64
CA ASP A 109 9.21 6.41 -4.29
C ASP A 109 8.58 5.14 -3.72
N LEU A 110 8.98 3.98 -4.25
CA LEU A 110 8.52 2.68 -3.76
C LEU A 110 8.98 2.44 -2.31
N ILE A 111 10.25 2.71 -2.01
CA ILE A 111 10.81 2.55 -0.67
C ILE A 111 10.15 3.53 0.31
N ALA A 112 10.00 4.79 -0.10
CA ALA A 112 9.31 5.81 0.70
C ALA A 112 7.86 5.41 0.99
N PHE A 113 7.17 4.82 0.01
CA PHE A 113 5.83 4.26 0.18
C PHE A 113 5.82 3.11 1.20
N ILE A 114 6.72 2.12 1.07
CA ILE A 114 6.76 0.95 1.96
C ILE A 114 7.02 1.38 3.40
N ILE A 115 8.01 2.24 3.63
CA ILE A 115 8.34 2.75 4.96
C ILE A 115 7.14 3.48 5.56
N ARG A 116 6.46 4.32 4.76
CA ARG A 116 5.24 5.03 5.18
C ARG A 116 4.14 4.05 5.60
N GLN A 117 3.89 3.00 4.81
CA GLN A 117 2.86 2.02 5.11
C GLN A 117 3.18 1.23 6.38
N GLN A 118 4.43 0.82 6.60
CA GLN A 118 4.84 0.10 7.82
C GLN A 118 4.70 0.95 9.08
N LEU A 119 4.96 2.25 9.00
CA LEU A 119 4.76 3.16 10.13
C LEU A 119 3.28 3.33 10.49
N LEU A 120 2.38 3.28 9.49
CA LEU A 120 0.95 3.49 9.69
C LEU A 120 0.17 2.21 10.02
N ASP A 121 0.62 1.06 9.55
CA ASP A 121 -0.05 -0.22 9.81
C ASP A 121 0.57 -0.95 11.01
N SER A 122 -0.22 -1.15 12.06
CA SER A 122 0.19 -1.87 13.27
C SER A 122 0.08 -3.40 13.16
N ASN A 123 -0.19 -3.93 11.97
CA ASN A 123 -0.55 -5.34 11.78
C ASN A 123 0.63 -6.18 11.26
N GLU A 124 1.54 -6.53 12.17
CA GLU A 124 2.82 -7.21 11.88
C GLU A 124 2.69 -8.60 11.23
N SER A 125 1.51 -9.22 11.22
CA SER A 125 1.30 -10.59 10.74
C SER A 125 0.63 -10.68 9.35
N SER A 126 0.64 -9.60 8.56
CA SER A 126 -0.01 -9.60 7.24
C SER A 126 0.91 -10.08 6.12
N ALA A 127 0.33 -10.57 5.01
CA ALA A 127 1.11 -10.88 3.80
C ALA A 127 1.75 -9.62 3.19
N LEU A 128 1.19 -8.44 3.44
CA LEU A 128 1.77 -7.16 3.05
C LEU A 128 3.06 -6.89 3.81
N GLU A 129 3.05 -7.14 5.12
CA GLU A 129 4.24 -6.94 5.95
C GLU A 129 5.41 -7.84 5.51
N LEU A 130 5.12 -9.10 5.16
CA LEU A 130 6.13 -9.99 4.57
C LEU A 130 6.67 -9.47 3.23
N ALA A 131 5.81 -8.87 2.42
CA ALA A 131 6.21 -8.27 1.15
C ALA A 131 7.08 -7.02 1.40
N TYR A 132 6.67 -6.11 2.27
CA TYR A 132 7.42 -4.90 2.64
C TYR A 132 8.82 -5.24 3.12
N ASN A 133 8.94 -6.15 4.09
CA ASN A 133 10.23 -6.59 4.61
C ASN A 133 11.10 -7.26 3.55
N PHE A 134 10.49 -7.99 2.61
CA PHE A 134 11.23 -8.56 1.49
C PHE A 134 11.81 -7.45 0.58
N TYR A 135 11.03 -6.43 0.25
CA TYR A 135 11.51 -5.34 -0.61
C TYR A 135 12.60 -4.50 0.06
N LEU A 136 12.44 -4.13 1.33
CA LEU A 136 13.46 -3.38 2.07
C LEU A 136 14.76 -4.19 2.24
N LYS A 137 14.67 -5.50 2.45
CA LYS A 137 15.86 -6.35 2.54
C LYS A 137 16.64 -6.44 1.22
N ASN A 138 15.95 -6.27 0.09
CA ASN A 138 16.54 -6.34 -1.25
C ASN A 138 16.49 -4.97 -1.94
N GLU A 139 16.63 -3.89 -1.18
CA GLU A 139 16.56 -2.51 -1.68
C GLU A 139 17.54 -2.28 -2.85
N ASP A 140 18.77 -2.79 -2.74
CA ASP A 140 19.80 -2.66 -3.78
C ASP A 140 19.35 -3.25 -5.13
N ASP A 141 18.51 -4.29 -5.13
CA ASP A 141 17.99 -4.91 -6.35
C ASP A 141 16.93 -4.05 -7.04
N LEU A 142 16.22 -3.20 -6.28
CA LEU A 142 15.22 -2.29 -6.83
C LEU A 142 15.86 -1.21 -7.71
N TYR A 143 17.06 -0.75 -7.34
CA TYR A 143 17.81 0.25 -8.10
C TYR A 143 18.47 -0.31 -9.37
N ARG A 144 18.56 -1.63 -9.51
CA ARG A 144 19.14 -2.30 -10.70
C ARG A 144 18.16 -2.40 -11.89
N LEU A 145 16.90 -2.04 -11.69
CA LEU A 145 15.83 -2.16 -12.69
C LEU A 145 15.62 -0.92 -13.58
N ASN A 146 16.41 0.14 -13.38
CA ASN A 146 16.39 1.37 -14.18
C ASN A 146 17.52 1.41 -15.22
#